data_AF-K7ENA6-F1
#
_entry.id   AF-K7ENA6-F1
#
_cell.length_a   1.000
_cell.length_b   1.000
_cell.length_c   1.000
_cell.angle_alpha   90.00
_cell.angle_beta   90.00
_cell.angle_gamma   90.00
#
_symmetry.space_group_name_H-M   'P 1'
#
loop_
_entity.id
_entity.type
_entity.pdbx_description
1 polymer ?
#
loop_
_entity_poly.entity_id
_entity_poly.type
_entity_poly.pdbx_seq_one_letter_code
_entity_poly.pdbx_strand_id
1 'polypeptide(L)'
;MGEKPGTRVFKKSSPNCKLTVYLGKRDFVDHLDKVDPVDGVVLVDPDYLKDRKVFVTLTCAFRYGREDLDVLGLSFRKDLFIATYQAFPPVPNPPRPPTRLQDRLLRKLGQHAHPFFFTIPQNLPCSVTLQPGPEDTGKACGVDFEIRAFCAKSLEEKSHKRNSVRLVIRKVQFAPEKPGPQPSAETTRHFLMSDRSLHLEASLDKELYYHGEPLNVNVHVTNNSTKTVKKIKVSVRQYADICLFSTAQYKCPVAQLEQDDQREGGCQQGGAGNPGVLQGQGEAGGVSRRGCLCGAAFCSYAPQAPRPHPPPQTPVSRSGDRCPCGHQPH
;
A
#
# COMPACT_ATOMS: atom_id res chain seq x y z
N MET A 1 5.79 22.66 36.35
CA MET A 1 5.90 22.81 34.88
C MET A 1 6.16 21.44 34.30
N GLY A 2 5.21 20.85 33.58
CA GLY A 2 5.44 19.54 32.95
C GLY A 2 6.51 19.65 31.87
N GLU A 3 7.56 18.83 31.94
CA GLU A 3 8.54 18.67 30.88
C GLU A 3 7.81 18.27 29.60
N LYS A 4 7.78 19.17 28.61
CA LYS A 4 7.33 18.80 27.26
C LYS A 4 8.31 17.76 26.73
N PRO A 5 7.85 16.58 26.29
CA PRO A 5 8.75 15.56 25.76
C PRO A 5 9.56 16.17 24.61
N GLY A 6 10.89 16.06 24.71
CA GLY A 6 11.80 16.60 23.71
C GLY A 6 11.46 16.07 22.31
N THR A 7 11.52 16.93 21.29
CA THR A 7 11.27 16.51 19.91
C THR A 7 12.30 15.46 19.49
N ARG A 8 11.85 14.21 19.30
CA ARG A 8 12.70 13.11 18.82
C ARG A 8 13.15 13.41 17.39
N VAL A 9 14.44 13.19 17.12
CA VAL A 9 15.04 13.37 15.78
C VAL A 9 15.78 12.10 15.41
N PHE A 10 15.55 11.62 14.20
CA PHE A 10 16.25 10.50 13.61
C PHE A 10 17.46 11.01 12.86
N LYS A 11 18.62 10.37 13.03
CA LYS A 11 19.83 10.70 12.27
C LYS A 11 20.46 9.46 11.65
N LYS A 12 21.11 9.61 10.50
CA LYS A 12 21.96 8.58 9.91
C LYS A 12 23.15 9.23 9.21
N SER A 13 24.34 8.71 9.48
CA SER A 13 25.59 9.17 8.91
C SER A 13 26.03 8.26 7.76
N SER A 14 26.82 8.80 6.85
CA SER A 14 27.44 8.04 5.77
C SER A 14 28.50 7.10 6.36
N PRO A 15 28.90 6.03 5.64
CA PRO A 15 29.93 5.12 6.12
C PRO A 15 31.28 5.78 6.46
N ASN A 16 31.61 6.90 5.80
CA ASN A 16 32.81 7.69 6.11
C ASN A 16 32.57 8.81 7.15
N CYS A 17 31.37 8.91 7.72
CA CYS A 17 30.95 9.93 8.70
C CYS A 17 31.02 11.40 8.22
N LYS A 18 31.23 11.65 6.91
CA LYS A 18 31.36 13.01 6.34
C LYS A 18 30.02 13.67 5.98
N LEU A 19 28.95 12.89 5.92
CA LEU A 19 27.60 13.36 5.59
C LEU A 19 26.62 12.75 6.58
N THR A 20 25.77 13.57 7.20
CA THR A 20 24.74 13.07 8.14
C THR A 20 23.39 13.69 7.84
N VAL A 21 22.35 12.87 7.71
CA VAL A 21 20.96 13.31 7.49
C VAL A 21 20.19 13.26 8.79
N TYR A 22 19.40 14.30 9.06
CA TYR A 22 18.50 14.44 10.20
C TYR A 22 17.05 14.59 9.72
N LEU A 23 16.14 13.83 10.32
CA LEU A 23 14.70 13.85 10.04
C LEU A 23 13.90 13.91 11.35
N GLY A 24 12.80 14.67 11.36
CA GLY A 24 11.90 14.73 12.52
C GLY A 24 11.02 13.50 12.67
N LYS A 25 10.67 12.84 11.56
CA LYS A 25 9.79 11.68 11.52
C LYS A 25 10.19 10.73 10.39
N ARG A 26 9.76 9.47 10.50
CA ARG A 26 9.94 8.45 9.47
C ARG A 26 8.65 8.07 8.74
N ASP A 27 7.51 8.44 9.32
CA ASP A 27 6.19 8.19 8.77
C ASP A 27 5.57 9.54 8.40
N PHE A 28 5.13 9.65 7.16
CA PHE A 28 4.53 10.84 6.57
C PHE A 28 3.10 10.48 6.18
N VAL A 29 2.15 11.22 6.74
CA VAL A 29 0.73 10.91 6.63
C VAL A 29 0.17 11.49 5.33
N ASP A 30 -0.56 10.68 4.58
CA ASP A 30 -1.37 11.09 3.43
C ASP A 30 -2.82 11.31 3.88
N HIS A 31 -3.25 12.56 3.86
CA HIS A 31 -4.57 13.01 4.29
C HIS A 31 -5.63 12.98 3.19
N LEU A 32 -5.34 12.36 2.03
CA LEU A 32 -6.13 12.37 0.78
C LEU A 32 -6.10 13.71 0.05
N ASP A 33 -6.16 14.83 0.77
CA ASP A 33 -6.09 16.20 0.24
C ASP A 33 -4.66 16.76 0.20
N LYS A 34 -3.76 16.21 1.00
CA LYS A 34 -2.33 16.59 1.05
C LYS A 34 -1.52 15.49 1.73
N VAL A 35 -0.24 15.46 1.40
CA VAL A 35 0.73 14.61 2.10
C VAL A 35 1.60 15.48 2.97
N ASP A 36 1.87 15.02 4.19
CA ASP A 36 2.83 15.66 5.08
C ASP A 36 4.18 15.88 4.37
N PRO A 37 4.74 17.10 4.36
CA PRO A 37 6.02 17.37 3.71
C PRO A 37 7.16 16.67 4.44
N VAL A 38 8.18 16.28 3.66
CA VAL A 38 9.41 15.69 4.16
C VAL A 38 10.41 16.79 4.43
N ASP A 39 10.53 17.20 5.70
CA ASP A 39 11.47 18.23 6.13
C ASP A 39 12.68 17.60 6.85
N GLY A 40 13.89 17.99 6.45
CA GLY A 40 15.12 17.50 7.04
C GLY A 40 16.28 18.50 6.99
N VAL A 41 17.39 18.10 7.61
CA VAL A 41 18.66 18.84 7.58
C VAL A 41 19.79 17.88 7.26
N VAL A 42 20.71 18.29 6.40
CA VAL A 42 21.95 17.56 6.15
C VAL A 42 23.11 18.31 6.79
N LEU A 43 23.93 17.60 7.55
CA LEU A 43 25.19 18.09 8.09
C LEU A 43 26.32 17.56 7.22
N VAL A 44 27.22 18.46 6.83
CA VAL A 44 28.31 18.13 5.92
C VAL A 44 29.64 18.55 6.53
N ASP A 45 30.66 17.74 6.31
CA ASP A 45 32.04 18.10 6.64
C ASP A 45 32.63 18.99 5.52
N PRO A 46 33.00 20.26 5.80
CA PRO A 46 33.52 21.19 4.80
C PRO A 46 34.86 20.72 4.21
N ASP A 47 35.72 20.06 4.99
CA ASP A 47 37.03 19.58 4.54
C ASP A 47 36.89 18.46 3.51
N TYR A 48 35.81 17.70 3.62
CA TYR A 48 35.46 16.67 2.63
C TYR A 48 34.90 17.29 1.35
N LEU A 49 34.17 18.39 1.45
CA LEU A 49 33.32 18.87 0.37
C LEU A 49 34.11 19.37 -0.85
N LYS A 50 35.21 20.11 -0.63
CA LYS A 50 36.06 20.68 -1.70
C LYS A 50 35.22 21.36 -2.79
N ASP A 51 35.33 20.89 -4.04
CA ASP A 51 34.61 21.36 -5.23
C ASP A 51 33.27 20.64 -5.50
N ARG A 52 32.81 19.79 -4.58
CA ARG A 52 31.61 18.95 -4.77
C ARG A 52 30.35 19.62 -4.22
N LYS A 53 29.21 19.15 -4.71
CA LYS A 53 27.87 19.54 -4.28
C LYS A 53 27.25 18.44 -3.42
N VAL A 54 26.24 18.79 -2.63
CA VAL A 54 25.44 17.85 -1.85
C VAL A 54 24.03 17.85 -2.39
N PHE A 55 23.61 16.67 -2.82
CA PHE A 55 22.27 16.42 -3.30
C PHE A 55 21.54 15.51 -2.33
N VAL A 56 20.25 15.77 -2.17
CA VAL A 56 19.31 14.88 -1.51
C VAL A 56 18.28 14.49 -2.54
N THR A 57 17.96 13.21 -2.64
CA THR A 57 16.92 12.70 -3.53
C THR A 57 15.85 12.00 -2.73
N LEU A 58 14.60 12.22 -3.08
CA LEU A 58 13.47 11.43 -2.64
C LEU A 58 13.03 10.54 -3.80
N THR A 59 13.11 9.22 -3.60
CA THR A 59 12.74 8.22 -4.60
C THR A 59 11.58 7.38 -4.08
N CYS A 60 10.50 7.29 -4.83
CA CYS A 60 9.47 6.27 -4.66
C CYS A 60 9.75 5.17 -5.69
N ALA A 61 10.00 3.95 -5.23
CA ALA A 61 10.27 2.83 -6.12
C ALA A 61 9.35 1.66 -5.82
N PHE A 62 8.89 1.00 -6.88
CA PHE A 62 8.33 -0.34 -6.79
C PHE A 62 9.49 -1.34 -6.93
N ARG A 63 9.55 -2.29 -5.98
CA ARG A 63 10.55 -3.36 -5.95
C ARG A 63 9.86 -4.70 -5.97
N TYR A 64 10.40 -5.60 -6.78
CA TYR A 64 10.00 -6.99 -6.86
C TYR A 64 11.27 -7.82 -6.98
N GLY A 65 11.62 -8.59 -5.95
CA GLY A 65 12.88 -9.32 -5.95
C GLY A 65 13.58 -9.35 -4.60
N ARG A 66 14.59 -10.23 -4.45
CA ARG A 66 15.58 -10.08 -3.37
C ARG A 66 16.59 -8.99 -3.78
N GLU A 67 16.97 -8.11 -2.85
CA GLU A 67 17.97 -7.05 -3.10
C GLU A 67 19.39 -7.61 -3.37
N ASP A 68 19.64 -8.89 -3.05
CA ASP A 68 21.00 -9.48 -3.02
C ASP A 68 21.33 -10.42 -4.20
N LEU A 69 20.42 -10.66 -5.16
CA LEU A 69 20.59 -11.62 -6.26
C LEU A 69 20.79 -10.94 -7.62
N ASP A 70 21.92 -10.26 -7.79
CA ASP A 70 22.24 -9.52 -9.03
C ASP A 70 22.93 -10.34 -10.13
N VAL A 71 22.96 -11.68 -10.06
CA VAL A 71 23.69 -12.48 -11.08
C VAL A 71 22.83 -13.53 -11.80
N LEU A 72 21.73 -14.05 -11.22
CA LEU A 72 20.91 -15.08 -11.89
C LEU A 72 19.38 -15.05 -11.55
N GLY A 73 18.82 -13.97 -10.97
CA GLY A 73 17.46 -14.05 -10.40
C GLY A 73 16.63 -12.76 -10.37
N LEU A 74 16.14 -12.30 -11.53
CA LEU A 74 15.05 -11.32 -11.77
C LEU A 74 14.70 -10.42 -10.57
N SER A 75 15.57 -9.45 -10.27
CA SER A 75 15.24 -8.28 -9.46
C SER A 75 14.67 -7.22 -10.40
N PHE A 76 13.48 -6.72 -10.10
CA PHE A 76 12.84 -5.64 -10.84
C PHE A 76 12.67 -4.45 -9.91
N ARG A 77 13.18 -3.31 -10.36
CA ARG A 77 13.00 -2.02 -9.69
C ARG A 77 12.49 -1.02 -10.71
N LYS A 78 11.33 -0.45 -10.42
CA LYS A 78 10.74 0.64 -11.20
C LYS A 78 10.67 1.87 -10.31
N ASP A 79 11.45 2.89 -10.63
CA ASP A 79 11.31 4.18 -9.96
C ASP A 79 10.01 4.83 -10.47
N LEU A 80 9.05 5.02 -9.55
CA LEU A 80 7.74 5.62 -9.82
C LEU A 80 7.82 7.16 -9.72
N PHE A 81 8.71 7.66 -8.88
CA PHE A 81 8.93 9.09 -8.68
C PHE A 81 10.34 9.36 -8.19
N ILE A 82 10.95 10.42 -8.69
CA ILE A 82 12.24 10.92 -8.24
C ILE A 82 12.14 12.45 -8.13
N ALA A 83 12.47 12.99 -6.97
CA ALA A 83 12.69 14.42 -6.78
C ALA A 83 14.09 14.64 -6.22
N THR A 84 14.74 15.72 -6.67
CA THR A 84 16.10 16.05 -6.26
C THR A 84 16.16 17.46 -5.70
N TYR A 85 16.90 17.62 -4.61
CA TYR A 85 17.13 18.87 -3.91
C TYR A 85 18.64 19.10 -3.74
N GLN A 86 19.14 20.24 -4.21
CA GLN A 86 20.54 20.65 -3.96
C GLN A 86 20.63 21.34 -2.61
N ALA A 87 21.17 20.63 -1.61
CA ALA A 87 21.33 21.17 -0.26
C ALA A 87 22.59 22.06 -0.14
N PHE A 88 23.66 21.71 -0.86
CA PHE A 88 24.87 22.52 -0.94
C PHE A 88 25.43 22.54 -2.38
N PRO A 89 25.89 23.70 -2.90
CA PRO A 89 25.76 25.02 -2.30
C PRO A 89 24.27 25.43 -2.20
N PRO A 90 23.88 26.24 -1.19
CA PRO A 90 22.51 26.67 -1.02
C PRO A 90 22.01 27.40 -2.27
N VAL A 91 20.84 27.02 -2.77
CA VAL A 91 20.20 27.72 -3.90
C VAL A 91 19.74 29.11 -3.45
N PRO A 92 19.96 30.16 -4.27
CA PRO A 92 19.45 31.49 -3.99
C PRO A 92 17.91 31.48 -4.02
N ASN A 93 17.29 32.13 -3.03
CA ASN A 93 15.84 32.15 -2.80
C ASN A 93 15.23 30.74 -2.64
N PRO A 94 15.41 30.08 -1.48
CA PRO A 94 14.80 28.78 -1.24
C PRO A 94 13.28 28.87 -1.38
N PRO A 95 12.60 27.88 -1.98
CA PRO A 95 11.16 27.97 -2.28
C PRO A 95 10.26 28.09 -1.05
N ARG A 96 10.79 27.75 0.13
CA ARG A 96 10.06 27.77 1.40
C ARG A 96 10.98 28.19 2.55
N PRO A 97 10.48 28.97 3.53
CA PRO A 97 11.22 29.23 4.75
C PRO A 97 11.45 27.93 5.56
N PRO A 98 12.55 27.84 6.33
CA PRO A 98 12.81 26.69 7.19
C PRO A 98 11.69 26.48 8.22
N THR A 99 11.43 25.22 8.55
CA THR A 99 10.49 24.86 9.61
C THR A 99 11.10 25.10 11.01
N ARG A 100 10.23 25.20 12.03
CA ARG A 100 10.66 25.30 13.44
C ARG A 100 11.62 24.18 13.87
N LEU A 101 11.50 22.99 13.28
CA LEU A 101 12.43 21.89 13.53
C LEU A 101 13.79 22.15 12.88
N GLN A 102 13.80 22.56 11.61
CA GLN A 102 15.01 22.92 10.88
C GLN A 102 15.74 24.07 11.59
N ASP A 103 15.07 25.15 11.99
CA ASP A 103 15.71 26.26 12.72
C ASP A 103 16.39 25.81 14.03
N ARG A 104 15.78 24.87 14.75
CA ARG A 104 16.39 24.30 15.96
C ARG A 104 17.60 23.43 15.63
N LEU A 105 17.54 22.65 14.55
CA LEU A 105 18.64 21.82 14.10
C LEU A 105 19.80 22.66 13.54
N LEU A 106 19.52 23.70 12.76
CA LEU A 106 20.53 24.62 12.23
C LEU A 106 21.28 25.32 13.36
N ARG A 107 20.55 25.85 14.36
CA ARG A 107 21.17 26.44 15.56
C ARG A 107 22.01 25.44 16.37
N LYS A 108 21.59 24.18 16.44
CA LYS A 108 22.27 23.14 17.22
C LYS A 108 23.48 22.54 16.49
N LEU A 109 23.42 22.39 15.17
CA LEU A 109 24.42 21.70 14.35
C LEU A 109 25.47 22.65 13.76
N GLY A 110 25.19 23.96 13.72
CA GLY A 110 26.13 24.99 13.27
C GLY A 110 26.04 25.29 11.77
N GLN A 111 27.07 25.96 11.26
CA GLN A 111 27.05 26.61 9.93
C GLN A 111 27.10 25.64 8.74
N HIS A 112 27.55 24.40 8.96
CA HIS A 112 27.63 23.36 7.92
C HIS A 112 26.37 22.48 7.82
N ALA A 113 25.30 22.91 8.47
CA ALA A 113 24.00 22.29 8.40
C ALA A 113 23.15 23.01 7.35
N HIS A 114 22.60 22.24 6.41
CA HIS A 114 21.81 22.76 5.30
C HIS A 114 20.42 22.12 5.28
N PRO A 115 19.33 22.90 5.23
CA PRO A 115 17.98 22.36 5.21
C PRO A 115 17.62 21.82 3.81
N PHE A 116 16.76 20.81 3.78
CA PHE A 116 16.11 20.33 2.56
C PHE A 116 14.64 20.02 2.85
N PHE A 117 13.82 20.04 1.81
CA PHE A 117 12.41 19.63 1.91
C PHE A 117 11.94 18.93 0.63
N PHE A 118 10.94 18.07 0.76
CA PHE A 118 10.22 17.49 -0.37
C PHE A 118 8.71 17.52 -0.14
N THR A 119 7.97 17.72 -1.22
CA THR A 119 6.52 17.52 -1.26
C THR A 119 6.25 16.22 -2.01
N ILE A 120 5.56 15.28 -1.37
CA ILE A 120 5.18 14.02 -2.00
C ILE A 120 3.89 14.25 -2.81
N PRO A 121 3.86 13.95 -4.12
CA PRO A 121 2.63 14.01 -4.89
C PRO A 121 1.56 13.05 -4.35
N GLN A 122 0.30 13.48 -4.38
CA GLN A 122 -0.84 12.71 -3.85
C GLN A 122 -1.09 11.42 -4.63
N ASN A 123 -0.89 11.45 -5.94
CA ASN A 123 -1.12 10.32 -6.85
C ASN A 123 -0.11 9.16 -6.70
N LEU A 124 0.90 9.30 -5.83
CA LEU A 124 1.82 8.21 -5.53
C LEU A 124 1.18 7.21 -4.56
N PRO A 125 1.43 5.91 -4.73
CA PRO A 125 0.94 4.89 -3.79
C PRO A 125 1.56 5.06 -2.39
N CYS A 126 0.85 4.57 -1.37
CA CYS A 126 1.37 4.44 -0.01
C CYS A 126 2.45 3.35 0.10
N SER A 127 3.27 3.40 1.15
CA SER A 127 4.32 2.42 1.40
C SER A 127 3.75 1.08 1.83
N VAL A 128 3.69 0.13 0.90
CA VAL A 128 3.21 -1.23 1.12
C VAL A 128 4.32 -2.24 0.87
N THR A 129 4.38 -3.30 1.67
CA THR A 129 5.32 -4.41 1.43
C THR A 129 4.61 -5.73 1.70
N LEU A 130 4.55 -6.57 0.68
CA LEU A 130 4.13 -7.96 0.79
C LEU A 130 5.31 -8.76 1.33
N GLN A 131 5.13 -9.31 2.52
CA GLN A 131 6.05 -10.27 3.10
C GLN A 131 5.69 -11.65 2.56
N PRO A 132 6.64 -12.41 2.00
CA PRO A 132 6.38 -13.79 1.62
C PRO A 132 6.07 -14.63 2.86
N GLY A 133 5.18 -15.60 2.71
CA GLY A 133 4.92 -16.60 3.76
C GLY A 133 6.13 -17.51 4.02
N PRO A 134 6.17 -18.25 5.13
CA PRO A 134 7.29 -19.15 5.47
C PRO A 134 7.59 -20.21 4.40
N GLU A 135 6.53 -20.74 3.78
CA GLU A 135 6.60 -21.74 2.69
C GLU A 135 6.74 -21.09 1.30
N ASP A 136 6.49 -19.78 1.20
CA ASP A 136 6.70 -19.03 -0.02
C ASP A 136 8.17 -18.63 -0.12
N THR A 137 8.89 -19.30 -1.01
CA THR A 137 10.17 -18.79 -1.54
C THR A 137 9.99 -17.53 -2.41
N GLY A 138 8.77 -17.00 -2.48
CA GLY A 138 8.39 -15.77 -3.16
C GLY A 138 9.25 -14.57 -2.77
N LYS A 139 9.50 -13.70 -3.73
CA LYS A 139 10.38 -12.55 -3.54
C LYS A 139 9.61 -11.40 -2.87
N ALA A 140 10.26 -10.67 -1.97
CA ALA A 140 9.65 -9.49 -1.35
C ALA A 140 9.22 -8.50 -2.45
N CYS A 141 7.99 -8.00 -2.33
CA CYS A 141 7.40 -7.07 -3.27
C CYS A 141 6.82 -5.87 -2.52
N GLY A 142 7.03 -4.67 -3.02
CA GLY A 142 6.44 -3.50 -2.38
C GLY A 142 6.81 -2.18 -3.01
N VAL A 143 6.23 -1.12 -2.45
CA VAL A 143 6.58 0.25 -2.73
C VAL A 143 7.28 0.85 -1.52
N ASP A 144 8.48 1.37 -1.73
CA ASP A 144 9.26 2.05 -0.71
C ASP A 144 9.59 3.50 -1.09
N PHE A 145 9.64 4.36 -0.08
CA PHE A 145 10.12 5.73 -0.22
C PHE A 145 11.50 5.83 0.41
N GLU A 146 12.44 6.35 -0.34
CA GLU A 146 13.84 6.41 0.02
C GLU A 146 14.35 7.85 -0.07
N ILE A 147 14.95 8.32 1.01
CA ILE A 147 15.76 9.53 1.02
C ILE A 147 17.22 9.11 0.89
N ARG A 148 17.88 9.62 -0.15
CA ARG A 148 19.30 9.42 -0.38
C ARG A 148 20.01 10.75 -0.41
N ALA A 149 20.97 10.97 0.48
CA ALA A 149 21.87 12.12 0.43
C ALA A 149 23.25 11.69 -0.03
N PHE A 150 23.90 12.45 -0.90
CA PHE A 150 25.22 12.12 -1.42
C PHE A 150 26.00 13.36 -1.86
N CYS A 151 27.32 13.24 -1.86
CA CYS A 151 28.22 14.27 -2.41
C CYS A 151 28.67 13.88 -3.83
N ALA A 152 28.50 14.78 -4.80
CA ALA A 152 28.89 14.59 -6.20
C ALA A 152 29.21 15.93 -6.88
N LYS A 153 29.96 15.93 -7.99
CA LYS A 153 30.21 17.15 -8.78
C LYS A 153 28.98 17.55 -9.60
N SER A 154 28.30 16.57 -10.18
CA SER A 154 27.06 16.73 -10.95
C SER A 154 25.99 15.73 -10.49
N LEU A 155 24.74 15.94 -10.91
CA LEU A 155 23.62 15.04 -10.63
C LEU A 155 23.71 13.69 -11.37
N GLU A 156 24.36 13.69 -12.52
CA GLU A 156 24.53 12.53 -13.40
C GLU A 156 25.66 11.61 -12.94
N GLU A 157 26.55 12.11 -12.08
CA GLU A 157 27.67 11.34 -11.56
C GLU A 157 27.17 10.18 -10.66
N LYS A 158 27.68 8.98 -10.93
CA LYS A 158 27.34 7.78 -10.15
C LYS A 158 27.84 7.93 -8.72
N SER A 159 26.92 8.20 -7.80
CA SER A 159 27.24 8.40 -6.38
C SER A 159 27.73 7.11 -5.71
N HIS A 160 28.81 7.22 -4.92
CA HIS A 160 29.48 6.09 -4.27
C HIS A 160 28.77 5.66 -2.98
N LYS A 161 28.74 4.36 -2.65
CA LYS A 161 28.10 3.88 -1.41
C LYS A 161 28.75 4.46 -0.14
N ARG A 162 30.07 4.67 -0.18
CA ARG A 162 30.87 5.20 0.95
C ARG A 162 30.54 6.65 1.32
N ASN A 163 30.10 7.47 0.36
CA ASN A 163 29.82 8.90 0.56
C ASN A 163 28.32 9.23 0.45
N SER A 164 27.46 8.22 0.55
CA SER A 164 26.02 8.40 0.52
C SER A 164 25.35 7.87 1.79
N VAL A 165 24.26 8.53 2.17
CA VAL A 165 23.36 8.15 3.25
C VAL A 165 22.04 7.74 2.63
N ARG A 166 21.52 6.58 3.03
CA ARG A 166 20.24 6.04 2.56
C ARG A 166 19.30 5.80 3.74
N LEU A 167 18.12 6.40 3.72
CA LEU A 167 17.08 6.29 4.74
C LEU A 167 15.76 5.90 4.08
N VAL A 168 15.11 4.85 4.58
CA VAL A 168 13.75 4.49 4.16
C VAL A 168 12.76 5.23 5.05
N ILE A 169 11.78 5.87 4.42
CA ILE A 169 10.63 6.50 5.07
C ILE A 169 9.34 5.84 4.57
N ARG A 170 8.23 6.09 5.26
CA ARG A 170 6.94 5.54 4.90
C ARG A 170 5.93 6.64 4.60
N LYS A 171 5.24 6.51 3.49
CA LYS A 171 3.98 7.22 3.22
C LYS A 171 2.85 6.35 3.77
N VAL A 172 2.17 6.80 4.82
CA VAL A 172 1.08 6.08 5.47
C VAL A 172 -0.24 6.79 5.20
N GLN A 173 -1.27 6.04 4.82
CA GLN A 173 -2.59 6.64 4.60
C GLN A 173 -3.20 7.06 5.93
N PHE A 174 -3.86 8.21 5.96
CA PHE A 174 -4.84 8.54 6.98
C PHE A 174 -6.22 8.04 6.56
N ALA A 175 -6.97 7.56 7.53
CA ALA A 175 -8.37 7.24 7.38
C ALA A 175 -9.18 8.28 8.15
N PRO A 176 -10.06 9.06 7.50
CA PRO A 176 -10.96 9.95 8.21
C PRO A 176 -12.08 9.15 8.90
N GLU A 177 -12.41 9.48 10.15
CA GLU A 177 -13.48 8.86 10.93
C GLU A 177 -14.90 9.31 10.52
N LYS A 178 -15.09 9.79 9.29
CA LYS A 178 -16.42 10.24 8.87
C LYS A 178 -17.37 9.03 8.91
N PRO A 179 -18.49 9.10 9.65
CA PRO A 179 -19.43 8.00 9.73
C PRO A 179 -20.05 7.79 8.35
N GLY A 180 -19.63 6.71 7.70
CA GLY A 180 -20.27 6.21 6.48
C GLY A 180 -21.52 5.39 6.81
N PRO A 181 -22.31 5.02 5.80
CA PRO A 181 -23.41 4.09 5.98
C PRO A 181 -22.89 2.75 6.51
N GLN A 182 -23.72 2.09 7.32
CA GLN A 182 -23.39 0.77 7.84
C GLN A 182 -23.22 -0.23 6.67
N PRO A 183 -22.07 -0.92 6.54
CA PRO A 183 -21.92 -1.92 5.50
C PRO A 183 -22.81 -3.12 5.81
N SER A 184 -23.71 -3.46 4.88
CA SER A 184 -24.55 -4.65 4.95
C SER A 184 -24.57 -5.40 3.62
N ALA A 185 -24.73 -6.72 3.70
CA ALA A 185 -24.86 -7.61 2.55
C ALA A 185 -25.86 -8.72 2.87
N GLU A 186 -26.79 -8.95 1.96
CA GLU A 186 -27.78 -10.02 2.06
C GLU A 186 -27.70 -10.98 0.88
N THR A 187 -28.06 -12.24 1.13
CA THR A 187 -28.15 -13.26 0.08
C THR A 187 -29.22 -14.28 0.43
N THR A 188 -29.96 -14.71 -0.59
CA THR A 188 -30.99 -15.75 -0.48
C THR A 188 -30.59 -16.94 -1.31
N ARG A 189 -30.53 -18.12 -0.70
CA ARG A 189 -30.18 -19.36 -1.37
C ARG A 189 -31.36 -20.32 -1.39
N HIS A 190 -31.68 -20.79 -2.59
CA HIS A 190 -32.64 -21.86 -2.83
C HIS A 190 -31.90 -23.19 -2.95
N PHE A 191 -32.49 -24.25 -2.41
CA PHE A 191 -31.93 -25.60 -2.49
C PHE A 191 -32.81 -26.47 -3.37
N LEU A 192 -32.19 -27.36 -4.13
CA LEU A 192 -32.92 -28.38 -4.88
C LEU A 192 -33.72 -29.24 -3.88
N MET A 193 -35.00 -29.51 -4.20
CA MET A 193 -35.95 -30.24 -3.35
C MET A 193 -36.35 -29.52 -2.04
N SER A 194 -36.26 -28.19 -1.98
CA SER A 194 -36.88 -27.39 -0.92
C SER A 194 -37.67 -26.23 -1.52
N ASP A 195 -38.95 -26.13 -1.19
CA ASP A 195 -39.83 -25.05 -1.68
C ASP A 195 -39.62 -23.72 -0.94
N ARG A 196 -38.70 -23.71 0.04
CA ARG A 196 -38.41 -22.56 0.90
C ARG A 196 -36.91 -22.24 0.86
N SER A 197 -36.57 -20.98 1.09
CA SER A 197 -35.20 -20.47 0.98
C SER A 197 -34.50 -20.33 2.33
N LEU A 198 -33.17 -20.23 2.28
CA LEU A 198 -32.34 -19.75 3.37
C LEU A 198 -31.88 -18.34 3.06
N HIS A 199 -32.21 -17.40 3.93
CA HIS A 199 -31.80 -16.01 3.83
C HIS A 199 -30.69 -15.73 4.86
N LEU A 200 -29.62 -15.08 4.40
CA LEU A 200 -28.46 -14.71 5.20
C LEU A 200 -28.19 -13.23 4.99
N GLU A 201 -28.14 -12.48 6.09
CA GLU A 201 -27.77 -11.08 6.12
C GLU A 201 -26.57 -10.92 7.06
N ALA A 202 -25.60 -10.09 6.67
CA ALA A 202 -24.48 -9.72 7.51
C ALA A 202 -24.22 -8.22 7.45
N SER A 203 -23.91 -7.61 8.58
CA SER A 203 -23.59 -6.18 8.68
C SER A 203 -22.39 -5.92 9.59
N LEU A 204 -21.60 -4.90 9.29
CA LEU A 204 -20.52 -4.39 10.15
C LEU A 204 -21.01 -3.19 10.95
N ASP A 205 -20.43 -2.86 12.11
CA ASP A 205 -20.79 -1.64 12.84
C ASP A 205 -20.21 -0.36 12.21
N LYS A 206 -19.09 -0.47 11.51
CA LYS A 206 -18.41 0.65 10.85
C LYS A 206 -17.91 0.26 9.46
N GLU A 207 -17.78 1.25 8.58
CA GLU A 207 -17.14 1.08 7.28
C GLU A 207 -15.61 1.04 7.39
N LEU A 208 -15.06 1.74 8.39
CA LEU A 208 -13.64 1.95 8.54
C LEU A 208 -13.20 1.56 9.95
N TYR A 209 -12.09 0.81 10.01
CA TYR A 209 -11.46 0.40 11.26
C TYR A 209 -9.98 0.75 11.25
N TYR A 210 -9.47 1.11 12.43
CA TYR A 210 -8.03 1.24 12.64
C TYR A 210 -7.39 -0.10 13.00
N HIS A 211 -6.07 -0.17 12.79
CA HIS A 211 -5.29 -1.33 13.19
C HIS A 211 -5.40 -1.58 14.70
N GLY A 212 -5.83 -2.80 15.07
CA GLY A 212 -6.03 -3.20 16.46
C GLY A 212 -7.41 -2.87 17.03
N GLU A 213 -8.26 -2.19 16.27
CA GLU A 213 -9.67 -2.01 16.65
C GLU A 213 -10.45 -3.32 16.43
N PRO A 214 -11.30 -3.75 17.37
CA PRO A 214 -12.13 -4.93 17.20
C PRO A 214 -13.19 -4.72 16.11
N LEU A 215 -13.43 -5.77 15.32
CA LEU A 215 -14.46 -5.79 14.28
C LEU A 215 -15.74 -6.39 14.83
N ASN A 216 -16.85 -5.64 14.84
CA ASN A 216 -18.15 -6.18 15.23
C ASN A 216 -18.93 -6.59 13.97
N VAL A 217 -19.18 -7.89 13.84
CA VAL A 217 -19.94 -8.46 12.72
C VAL A 217 -21.26 -9.01 13.24
N ASN A 218 -22.38 -8.48 12.74
CA ASN A 218 -23.71 -9.02 13.00
C ASN A 218 -24.06 -9.97 11.86
N VAL A 219 -24.52 -11.17 12.20
CA VAL A 219 -24.99 -12.17 11.22
C VAL A 219 -26.41 -12.58 11.58
N HIS A 220 -27.32 -12.45 10.62
CA HIS A 220 -28.71 -12.85 10.74
C HIS A 220 -29.04 -13.96 9.74
N VAL A 221 -29.53 -15.09 10.24
CA VAL A 221 -29.87 -16.26 9.42
C VAL A 221 -31.35 -16.58 9.59
N THR A 222 -32.11 -16.43 8.51
CA THR A 222 -33.51 -16.86 8.43
C THR A 222 -33.59 -18.12 7.56
N ASN A 223 -33.62 -19.28 8.21
CA ASN A 223 -33.68 -20.57 7.53
C ASN A 223 -35.12 -21.09 7.46
N ASN A 224 -35.78 -20.88 6.32
CA ASN A 224 -37.08 -21.47 6.05
C ASN A 224 -36.97 -22.80 5.28
N SER A 225 -35.77 -23.18 4.85
CA SER A 225 -35.51 -24.38 4.05
C SER A 225 -35.59 -25.67 4.87
N THR A 226 -35.57 -26.82 4.17
CA THR A 226 -35.49 -28.15 4.80
C THR A 226 -34.06 -28.57 5.16
N LYS A 227 -33.05 -27.72 4.93
CA LYS A 227 -31.63 -28.01 5.22
C LYS A 227 -31.22 -27.44 6.57
N THR A 228 -30.31 -28.11 7.27
CA THR A 228 -29.76 -27.65 8.55
C THR A 228 -28.44 -26.91 8.35
N VAL A 229 -28.28 -25.75 9.01
CA VAL A 229 -27.00 -25.02 9.07
C VAL A 229 -26.11 -25.70 10.10
N LYS A 230 -24.98 -26.27 9.68
CA LYS A 230 -24.06 -26.99 10.58
C LYS A 230 -23.07 -26.07 11.30
N LYS A 231 -22.62 -25.03 10.61
CA LYS A 231 -21.50 -24.19 11.03
C LYS A 231 -21.58 -22.82 10.40
N ILE A 232 -21.27 -21.79 11.17
CA ILE A 232 -21.10 -20.42 10.69
C ILE A 232 -19.62 -20.04 10.85
N LYS A 233 -19.02 -19.55 9.77
CA LYS A 233 -17.61 -19.18 9.70
C LYS A 233 -17.50 -17.74 9.23
N VAL A 234 -16.92 -16.89 10.07
CA VAL A 234 -16.61 -15.49 9.76
C VAL A 234 -15.10 -15.41 9.50
N SER A 235 -14.70 -14.76 8.39
CA SER A 235 -13.27 -14.59 8.09
C SER A 235 -12.99 -13.23 7.47
N VAL A 236 -11.96 -12.56 7.97
CA VAL A 236 -11.40 -11.36 7.35
C VAL A 236 -10.30 -11.79 6.39
N ARG A 237 -10.38 -11.33 5.14
CA ARG A 237 -9.44 -11.71 4.09
C ARG A 237 -8.81 -10.45 3.50
N GLN A 238 -7.49 -10.44 3.42
CA GLN A 238 -6.73 -9.43 2.71
C GLN A 238 -6.54 -9.89 1.27
N TYR A 239 -6.85 -9.00 0.33
CA TYR A 239 -6.58 -9.16 -1.09
C TYR A 239 -5.48 -8.18 -1.47
N ALA A 240 -4.46 -8.67 -2.17
CA ALA A 240 -3.37 -7.85 -2.68
C ALA A 240 -3.12 -8.18 -4.15
N ASP A 241 -3.39 -7.21 -5.01
CA ASP A 241 -3.21 -7.31 -6.46
C ASP A 241 -1.93 -6.56 -6.87
N ILE A 242 -1.00 -7.28 -7.49
CA ILE A 242 0.22 -6.70 -8.09
C ILE A 242 -0.06 -6.46 -9.57
N CYS A 243 0.12 -5.22 -10.04
CA CYS A 243 -0.26 -4.85 -11.42
C CYS A 243 0.92 -4.40 -12.32
N LEU A 244 2.14 -4.31 -11.81
CA LEU A 244 3.26 -3.64 -12.51
C LEU A 244 4.19 -4.56 -13.31
N PHE A 245 4.60 -5.70 -12.73
CA PHE A 245 5.60 -6.60 -13.34
C PHE A 245 5.02 -7.97 -13.66
N SER A 246 4.35 -8.57 -12.69
CA SER A 246 3.57 -9.79 -12.84
C SER A 246 2.20 -9.52 -12.25
N THR A 247 1.16 -9.81 -13.03
CA THR A 247 -0.22 -9.78 -12.53
C THR A 247 -0.42 -10.98 -11.61
N ALA A 248 -0.39 -10.72 -10.32
CA ALA A 248 -0.60 -11.74 -9.29
C ALA A 248 -1.59 -11.22 -8.27
N GLN A 249 -2.53 -12.08 -7.90
CA GLN A 249 -3.51 -11.82 -6.84
C GLN A 249 -3.19 -12.72 -5.66
N TYR A 250 -2.87 -12.10 -4.53
CA TYR A 250 -2.67 -12.78 -3.26
C TYR A 250 -3.92 -12.64 -2.40
N LYS A 251 -4.33 -13.76 -1.81
CA LYS A 251 -5.48 -13.82 -0.91
C LYS A 251 -5.05 -14.48 0.38
N CYS A 252 -5.08 -13.73 1.47
CA CYS A 252 -4.64 -14.21 2.78
C CYS A 252 -5.77 -14.04 3.81
N PRO A 253 -6.20 -15.10 4.52
CA PRO A 253 -7.07 -14.94 5.68
C PRO A 253 -6.26 -14.33 6.83
N VAL A 254 -6.69 -13.16 7.33
CA VAL A 254 -6.00 -12.43 8.41
C VAL A 254 -6.64 -12.62 9.78
N ALA A 255 -7.92 -12.97 9.81
CA ALA A 255 -8.64 -13.35 11.03
C ALA A 255 -9.76 -14.33 10.67
N GLN A 256 -10.07 -15.26 11.58
CA GLN A 256 -11.11 -16.25 11.36
C GLN A 256 -11.77 -16.64 12.68
N LEU A 257 -13.10 -16.71 12.68
CA LEU A 257 -13.92 -17.15 13.79
C LEU A 257 -14.90 -18.20 13.28
N GLU A 258 -15.05 -19.29 14.03
CA GLU A 258 -15.89 -20.42 13.68
C GLU A 258 -16.79 -20.75 14.87
N GLN A 259 -18.09 -20.89 14.61
CA GLN A 259 -19.06 -21.33 15.61
C GLN A 259 -19.84 -22.52 15.06
N ASP A 260 -19.87 -23.60 15.83
CA ASP A 260 -20.67 -24.79 15.56
C ASP A 260 -22.03 -24.60 16.23
N ASP A 261 -23.10 -24.62 15.45
CA ASP A 261 -24.47 -24.39 15.95
C ASP A 261 -25.17 -25.75 16.02
N GLN A 262 -24.87 -26.54 17.06
CA GLN A 262 -25.68 -27.71 17.40
C GLN A 262 -26.90 -27.24 18.22
N ARG A 263 -28.00 -26.92 17.53
CA ARG A 263 -29.33 -26.91 18.15
C ARG A 263 -29.98 -28.26 17.89
N GLU A 264 -29.99 -29.11 18.92
CA GLU A 264 -30.80 -30.33 18.95
C GLU A 264 -32.28 -29.97 18.80
N GLY A 265 -32.88 -30.39 17.69
CA GLY A 265 -34.31 -30.23 17.44
C GLY A 265 -35.12 -31.30 18.15
N GLY A 266 -35.43 -31.09 19.42
CA GLY A 266 -36.59 -31.68 20.09
C GLY A 266 -37.81 -30.79 19.84
N CYS A 267 -38.82 -31.34 19.17
CA CYS A 267 -40.05 -30.65 18.81
C CYS A 267 -40.87 -30.29 20.06
N GLN A 268 -41.09 -28.99 20.34
CA GLN A 268 -42.28 -28.52 21.05
C GLN A 268 -42.78 -27.21 20.42
N GLN A 269 -44.10 -27.20 20.19
CA GLN A 269 -44.87 -26.11 19.62
C GLN A 269 -44.94 -24.90 20.55
N GLY A 270 -45.03 -23.71 19.95
CA GLY A 270 -45.66 -22.55 20.55
C GLY A 270 -44.68 -21.47 21.05
N GLY A 271 -44.91 -20.24 20.58
CA GLY A 271 -44.37 -19.02 21.20
C GLY A 271 -43.39 -18.27 20.31
N ALA A 272 -43.79 -17.05 19.93
CA ALA A 272 -42.91 -16.02 19.39
C ALA A 272 -41.66 -15.88 20.28
N GLY A 273 -40.46 -15.99 19.70
CA GLY A 273 -39.22 -16.02 20.49
C GLY A 273 -37.98 -15.66 19.68
N ASN A 274 -37.64 -14.37 19.74
CA ASN A 274 -36.35 -13.69 19.50
C ASN A 274 -35.52 -13.94 18.22
N PRO A 275 -35.12 -12.87 17.49
CA PRO A 275 -34.03 -12.95 16.54
C PRO A 275 -32.72 -13.17 17.31
N GLY A 276 -31.99 -14.25 17.00
CA GLY A 276 -30.65 -14.46 17.51
C GLY A 276 -29.70 -13.42 16.89
N VAL A 277 -29.35 -12.38 17.66
CA VAL A 277 -28.26 -11.46 17.34
C VAL A 277 -26.96 -12.14 17.75
N LEU A 278 -26.12 -12.47 16.78
CA LEU A 278 -24.75 -12.91 17.02
C LEU A 278 -23.84 -11.68 16.99
N GLN A 279 -23.38 -11.23 18.17
CA GLN A 279 -22.25 -10.32 18.31
C GLN A 279 -20.99 -11.14 18.54
N GLY A 280 -20.18 -11.32 17.49
CA GLY A 280 -18.85 -11.92 17.62
C GLY A 280 -17.79 -10.83 17.77
N GLN A 281 -17.14 -10.74 18.93
CA GLN A 281 -15.93 -9.93 19.12
C GLN A 281 -14.71 -10.79 18.74
N GLY A 282 -14.06 -10.47 17.63
CA GLY A 282 -12.80 -11.10 17.24
C GLY A 282 -11.66 -10.08 17.29
N GLU A 283 -10.67 -10.28 18.16
CA GLU A 283 -9.43 -9.53 18.11
C GLU A 283 -8.59 -10.01 16.92
N ALA A 284 -8.24 -9.11 16.01
CA ALA A 284 -7.26 -9.36 14.97
C ALA A 284 -5.86 -9.41 15.59
N GLY A 285 -5.49 -10.56 16.13
CA GLY A 285 -4.17 -10.85 16.68
C GLY A 285 -3.07 -10.83 15.61
N GLY A 286 -2.39 -9.69 15.51
CA GLY A 286 -0.96 -9.58 15.21
C GLY A 286 -0.43 -10.13 13.88
N VAL A 287 -0.38 -9.30 12.85
CA VAL A 287 0.73 -9.32 11.86
C VAL A 287 1.20 -7.89 11.54
N SER A 288 2.40 -7.59 12.06
CA SER A 288 3.32 -6.48 11.76
C SER A 288 2.87 -5.02 12.03
N ARG A 289 3.59 -4.38 12.96
CA ARG A 289 3.62 -2.92 13.25
C ARG A 289 4.07 -2.04 12.07
N ARG A 290 3.45 -2.16 10.89
CA ARG A 290 3.74 -1.27 9.76
C ARG A 290 2.43 -0.79 9.14
N GLY A 291 2.05 0.41 9.54
CA GLY A 291 0.80 1.07 9.16
C GLY A 291 0.60 1.11 7.65
N CYS A 292 -0.39 0.34 7.21
CA CYS A 292 -1.10 0.51 5.96
C CYS A 292 -2.55 0.17 6.28
N LEU A 293 -3.43 1.17 6.34
CA LEU A 293 -4.87 0.94 6.43
C LEU A 293 -5.27 0.02 5.28
N CYS A 294 -5.75 -1.18 5.61
CA CYS A 294 -6.39 -2.04 4.63
C CYS A 294 -7.84 -1.56 4.55
N GLY A 295 -8.18 -0.81 3.50
CA GLY A 295 -9.58 -0.54 3.21
C GLY A 295 -10.28 -1.87 2.92
N ALA A 296 -11.33 -2.18 3.68
CA ALA A 296 -12.24 -3.25 3.35
C ALA A 296 -13.09 -2.80 2.15
N ALA A 297 -12.59 -3.01 0.93
CA ALA A 297 -13.40 -2.81 -0.25
C ALA A 297 -14.41 -3.97 -0.33
N PHE A 298 -15.68 -3.66 -0.08
CA PHE A 298 -16.77 -4.50 -0.57
C PHE A 298 -16.74 -4.46 -2.09
N CYS A 299 -16.21 -5.52 -2.71
CA CYS A 299 -16.38 -5.76 -4.14
C CYS A 299 -17.85 -6.08 -4.40
N SER A 300 -18.68 -5.05 -4.53
CA SER A 300 -19.93 -5.16 -5.29
C SER A 300 -19.54 -5.45 -6.74
N TYR A 301 -19.66 -6.73 -7.13
CA TYR A 301 -19.59 -7.16 -8.52
C TYR A 301 -20.61 -6.35 -9.32
N ALA A 302 -20.15 -5.36 -10.09
CA ALA A 302 -20.94 -4.83 -11.18
C ALA A 302 -21.09 -5.94 -12.24
N PRO A 303 -22.29 -6.24 -12.74
CA PRO A 303 -22.47 -7.23 -13.78
C PRO A 303 -21.71 -6.78 -15.04
N GLN A 304 -20.79 -7.61 -15.52
CA GLN A 304 -20.11 -7.40 -16.79
C GLN A 304 -21.18 -7.31 -17.89
N ALA A 305 -21.23 -6.17 -18.58
CA ALA A 305 -21.98 -6.07 -19.82
C ALA A 305 -21.48 -7.13 -20.81
N PRO A 306 -22.37 -7.85 -21.53
CA PRO A 306 -21.95 -8.85 -22.50
C PRO A 306 -21.16 -8.18 -23.63
N ARG A 307 -19.99 -8.75 -23.96
CA ARG A 307 -19.17 -8.31 -25.09
C ARG A 307 -19.97 -8.47 -26.39
N PRO A 308 -19.93 -7.49 -27.32
CA PRO A 308 -20.53 -7.68 -28.63
C PRO A 308 -19.77 -8.76 -29.42
N HIS A 309 -20.52 -9.67 -30.03
CA HIS A 309 -20.00 -10.69 -30.93
C HIS A 309 -19.30 -10.05 -32.14
N PRO A 310 -18.20 -10.63 -32.65
CA PRO A 310 -17.61 -10.18 -33.91
C PRO A 310 -18.54 -10.52 -35.08
N PRO A 311 -18.62 -9.66 -36.12
CA PRO A 311 -19.45 -9.93 -37.29
C PRO A 311 -18.91 -11.11 -38.12
N PRO A 312 -19.77 -11.83 -38.85
CA PRO A 312 -19.37 -12.97 -39.65
C PRO A 312 -18.50 -12.55 -40.83
N GLN A 313 -17.41 -13.30 -41.07
CA GLN A 313 -16.52 -13.10 -42.20
C GLN A 313 -17.22 -13.57 -43.49
N THR A 314 -17.39 -12.65 -44.44
CA THR A 314 -17.79 -12.96 -45.82
C THR A 314 -16.64 -13.62 -46.59
N PRO A 315 -16.91 -14.68 -47.39
CA PRO A 315 -15.87 -15.34 -48.18
C PRO A 315 -15.47 -14.48 -49.38
N VAL A 316 -14.18 -14.20 -49.51
CA VAL A 316 -13.62 -13.51 -50.68
C VAL A 316 -13.40 -14.54 -51.80
N SER A 317 -14.19 -14.41 -52.86
CA SER A 317 -14.09 -15.15 -54.12
C SER A 317 -12.86 -14.75 -54.95
N ARG A 318 -12.19 -15.76 -55.52
CA ARG A 318 -11.17 -15.62 -56.56
C ARG A 318 -11.78 -15.16 -57.90
N SER A 319 -11.23 -14.10 -58.47
CA SER A 319 -11.17 -13.77 -59.91
C SER A 319 -10.14 -12.63 -60.02
N GLY A 320 -9.00 -12.70 -60.72
CA GLY A 320 -8.78 -13.25 -62.05
C GLY A 320 -8.84 -12.09 -63.04
N ASP A 321 -7.70 -11.45 -63.32
CA ASP A 321 -7.34 -10.70 -64.56
C ASP A 321 -5.92 -10.11 -64.38
N ARG A 322 -4.87 -10.70 -64.96
CA ARG A 322 -4.28 -10.44 -66.29
C ARG A 322 -3.98 -8.95 -66.57
N CYS A 323 -2.70 -8.58 -66.61
CA CYS A 323 -1.93 -8.22 -67.82
C CYS A 323 -0.62 -7.44 -67.49
N PRO A 324 0.37 -7.34 -68.40
CA PRO A 324 1.73 -7.83 -68.11
C PRO A 324 2.88 -6.84 -68.39
N CYS A 325 4.10 -7.37 -68.22
CA CYS A 325 5.38 -7.01 -68.88
C CYS A 325 6.25 -5.91 -68.27
N GLY A 326 7.54 -6.27 -68.06
CA GLY A 326 8.64 -5.32 -68.30
C GLY A 326 9.92 -5.44 -67.45
N HIS A 327 10.79 -6.39 -67.82
CA HIS A 327 12.26 -6.34 -67.74
C HIS A 327 13.07 -6.54 -66.42
N GLN A 328 13.76 -7.69 -66.44
CA GLN A 328 15.11 -8.06 -65.91
C GLN A 328 16.24 -7.10 -66.34
N PRO A 329 17.51 -7.17 -65.85
CA PRO A 329 18.34 -8.36 -65.49
C PRO A 329 19.00 -8.26 -64.09
N HIS A 330 19.64 -9.26 -63.47
CA HIS A 330 20.47 -10.40 -63.89
C HIS A 330 20.11 -11.68 -63.12
#